data_AF-G9M738-F1
#
_entry.id   AF-G9M738-F1
#
_cell.length_a   1.000
_cell.length_b   1.000
_cell.length_c   1.000
_cell.angle_alpha   90.00
_cell.angle_beta   90.00
_cell.angle_gamma   90.00
#
_symmetry.space_group_name_H-M   'P 1'
#
loop_
_entity.id
_entity.type
_entity.pdbx_description
1 polymer ?
#
loop_
_entity_poly.entity_id
_entity_poly.type
_entity_poly.pdbx_seq_one_letter_code
_entity_poly.pdbx_strand_id
1 'polypeptide(L)'
;RDLRVEDNPALAAAVRAGPVIALFVWAPEEEGHYHPGRVSRWWLKNSLAQLDSSLRSLGTYLITKRSTDSVSSLLDVVKSTGASQIFFNHLYDPLSLVRDHRAKDVLTAQGIAVRSFNADLLYEPWEVTDELGRPFSMFAAFWER
;
A
#
# COMPACT_ATOMS: atom_id res chain seq x y z
N ARG A 1 1.02 3.88 1.40
CA ARG A 1 1.53 5.29 1.38
C ARG A 1 2.97 5.25 1.87
N ASP A 2 3.83 4.66 1.08
CA ASP A 2 5.05 3.99 1.53
C ASP A 2 6.16 4.24 0.50
N LEU A 3 6.33 5.52 0.14
CA LEU A 3 7.20 5.98 -0.95
C LEU A 3 8.67 5.96 -0.54
N ARG A 4 9.17 4.78 -0.18
CA ARG A 4 10.54 4.54 0.30
C ARG A 4 11.01 3.15 -0.13
N VAL A 5 12.32 3.01 -0.28
CA VAL A 5 12.99 1.73 -0.60
C VAL A 5 13.61 1.06 0.62
N GLU A 6 13.93 1.84 1.64
CA GLU A 6 14.44 1.36 2.93
C GLU A 6 13.28 1.00 3.85
N ASP A 7 13.46 -0.09 4.60
CA ASP A 7 12.46 -0.65 5.52
C ASP A 7 11.04 -0.66 4.94
N ASN A 8 10.93 -1.24 3.74
CA ASN A 8 9.68 -1.48 3.04
C ASN A 8 9.44 -2.99 2.93
N PRO A 9 8.66 -3.59 3.85
CA PRO A 9 8.45 -5.04 3.91
C PRO A 9 7.80 -5.61 2.65
N ALA A 10 6.82 -4.92 2.05
CA ALA A 10 6.23 -5.34 0.79
C ALA A 10 7.25 -5.39 -0.35
N LEU A 11 8.08 -4.35 -0.49
CA LEU A 11 9.13 -4.30 -1.52
C LEU A 11 10.18 -5.41 -1.28
N ALA A 12 10.63 -5.57 -0.03
CA ALA A 12 11.62 -6.59 0.32
C ALA A 12 11.07 -8.01 0.09
N ALA A 13 9.80 -8.26 0.40
CA ALA A 13 9.14 -9.53 0.14
C ALA A 13 9.00 -9.81 -1.37
N ALA A 14 8.65 -8.79 -2.16
CA ALA A 14 8.54 -8.90 -3.61
C ALA A 14 9.90 -9.25 -4.25
N VAL A 15 10.98 -8.55 -3.87
CA VAL A 15 12.33 -8.81 -4.39
C VAL A 15 12.80 -10.22 -4.02
N ARG A 16 12.47 -10.72 -2.82
CA ARG A 16 12.78 -12.11 -2.43
C ARG A 16 12.00 -13.15 -3.23
N ALA A 17 10.80 -12.80 -3.71
CA ALA A 17 9.95 -13.70 -4.48
C ALA A 17 10.34 -13.75 -5.99
N GLY A 18 10.96 -12.70 -6.53
CA GLY A 18 11.42 -12.65 -7.92
C GLY A 18 11.52 -11.24 -8.50
N PRO A 19 11.52 -11.11 -9.84
CA PRO A 19 11.50 -9.81 -10.52
C PRO A 19 10.31 -8.95 -10.09
N VAL A 20 10.55 -7.65 -9.89
CA VAL A 20 9.55 -6.74 -9.31
C VAL A 20 9.08 -5.71 -10.33
N ILE A 21 7.77 -5.52 -10.36
CA ILE A 21 7.09 -4.43 -11.06
C ILE A 21 6.60 -3.43 -10.01
N ALA A 22 7.30 -2.30 -9.87
CA ALA A 22 6.87 -1.24 -8.97
C ALA A 22 5.71 -0.45 -9.62
N LEU A 23 4.57 -0.38 -8.93
CA LEU A 23 3.35 0.24 -9.45
C LEU A 23 2.79 1.26 -8.46
N PHE A 24 2.45 2.45 -8.96
CA PHE A 24 1.66 3.45 -8.25
C PHE A 24 0.38 3.74 -9.05
N VAL A 25 -0.78 3.53 -8.42
CA VAL A 25 -2.09 3.83 -9.01
C VAL A 25 -2.66 5.08 -8.35
N TRP A 26 -2.88 6.12 -9.16
CA TRP A 26 -3.55 7.34 -8.75
C TRP A 26 -5.04 7.28 -9.09
N ALA A 27 -5.88 7.10 -8.07
CA ALA A 27 -7.33 7.06 -8.19
C ALA A 27 -7.99 8.03 -7.20
N PRO A 28 -7.85 9.36 -7.40
CA PRO A 28 -8.42 10.34 -6.48
C PRO A 28 -9.92 10.15 -6.31
N GLU A 29 -10.67 9.74 -7.34
CA GLU A 29 -12.11 9.52 -7.27
C GLU A 29 -12.55 8.52 -6.19
N GLU A 30 -11.68 7.56 -5.82
CA GLU A 30 -11.94 6.62 -4.72
C GLU A 30 -11.84 7.27 -3.33
N GLU A 31 -11.13 8.40 -3.24
CA GLU A 31 -10.88 9.11 -1.99
C GLU A 31 -12.08 10.01 -1.59
N GLY A 32 -13.10 10.12 -2.46
CA GLY A 32 -14.38 10.79 -2.20
C GLY A 32 -14.23 12.26 -1.79
N HIS A 33 -14.74 12.63 -0.62
CA HIS A 33 -14.60 14.01 -0.13
C HIS A 33 -13.17 14.35 0.33
N TYR A 34 -12.33 13.33 0.55
CA TYR A 34 -11.00 13.46 1.14
C TYR A 34 -9.88 13.43 0.11
N HIS A 35 -10.17 13.86 -1.13
CA HIS A 35 -9.15 14.02 -2.17
C HIS A 35 -7.95 14.82 -1.65
N PRO A 36 -6.70 14.36 -1.88
CA PRO A 36 -5.53 15.07 -1.40
C PRO A 36 -5.48 16.53 -1.90
N GLY A 37 -5.32 17.45 -0.94
CA GLY A 37 -5.27 18.89 -1.21
C GLY A 37 -4.10 19.32 -2.10
N ARG A 38 -4.09 20.60 -2.52
CA ARG A 38 -3.09 21.14 -3.46
C ARG A 38 -1.65 20.88 -3.03
N VAL A 39 -1.32 21.19 -1.78
CA VAL A 39 0.06 21.05 -1.25
C VAL A 39 0.46 19.58 -1.06
N SER A 40 -0.49 18.74 -0.65
CA SER A 40 -0.26 17.29 -0.54
C SER A 40 0.03 16.66 -1.91
N ARG A 41 -0.71 17.06 -2.95
CA ARG A 41 -0.42 16.63 -4.34
C ARG A 41 0.92 17.13 -4.86
N TRP A 42 1.31 18.35 -4.50
CA TRP A 42 2.64 18.87 -4.84
C TRP A 42 3.75 18.02 -4.19
N TRP A 43 3.61 17.70 -2.91
CA TRP A 43 4.55 16.82 -2.21
C TRP A 43 4.60 15.43 -2.86
N LEU A 44 3.44 14.82 -3.08
CA LEU A 44 3.31 13.50 -3.70
C LEU A 44 4.01 13.44 -5.07
N LYS A 45 3.82 14.46 -5.91
CA LYS A 45 4.48 14.54 -7.22
C LYS A 45 6.01 14.45 -7.10
N ASN A 46 6.60 15.26 -6.22
CA ASN A 46 8.05 15.29 -6.04
C ASN A 46 8.57 13.99 -5.39
N SER A 47 7.82 13.44 -4.43
CA SER A 47 8.16 12.19 -3.77
C SER A 47 8.14 10.99 -4.73
N LEU A 48 7.16 10.92 -5.65
CA LEU A 48 7.12 9.88 -6.69
C LEU A 48 8.29 9.99 -7.67
N ALA A 49 8.68 11.21 -8.04
CA ALA A 49 9.84 11.42 -8.91
C ALA A 49 11.15 10.95 -8.25
N GLN A 50 11.31 11.23 -6.95
CA GLN A 50 12.45 10.74 -6.18
C GLN A 50 12.42 9.21 -6.03
N LEU A 51 11.24 8.62 -5.77
CA LEU A 51 11.09 7.18 -5.67
C LEU A 51 11.44 6.47 -6.98
N ASP A 52 10.98 6.99 -8.13
CA ASP A 52 11.35 6.44 -9.45
C ASP A 52 12.87 6.50 -9.67
N SER A 53 13.52 7.62 -9.31
CA SER A 53 14.98 7.75 -9.41
C SER A 53 15.72 6.72 -8.55
N SER A 54 15.26 6.50 -7.32
CA SER A 54 15.82 5.48 -6.43
C SER A 54 15.61 4.06 -6.97
N LEU A 55 14.41 3.74 -7.47
CA LEU A 55 14.11 2.44 -8.06
C LEU A 55 14.94 2.16 -9.31
N ARG A 56 15.15 3.17 -10.17
CA ARG A 56 16.02 3.08 -11.36
C ARG A 56 17.45 2.75 -11.00
N SER A 57 17.95 3.35 -9.93
CA SER A 57 19.29 3.05 -9.41
C SER A 57 19.41 1.60 -8.89
N LEU A 58 18.29 0.98 -8.51
CA LEU A 58 18.19 -0.41 -8.05
C LEU A 58 17.82 -1.41 -9.16
N GLY A 59 17.63 -0.94 -10.41
CA GLY A 59 17.40 -1.80 -11.57
C GLY A 59 15.93 -2.03 -11.97
N THR A 60 14.98 -1.32 -11.35
CA THR A 60 13.57 -1.31 -11.79
C THR A 60 13.08 0.13 -12.00
N TYR A 61 11.84 0.35 -12.42
CA TYR A 61 11.28 1.69 -12.57
C TYR A 61 9.84 1.72 -12.07
N LEU A 62 9.39 2.91 -11.66
CA LEU A 62 8.04 3.10 -11.17
C LEU A 62 7.07 3.22 -12.35
N ILE A 63 6.14 2.29 -12.45
CA ILE A 63 5.00 2.39 -13.35
C ILE A 63 3.91 3.20 -12.65
N THR A 64 3.48 4.30 -13.27
CA THR A 64 2.36 5.09 -12.77
C THR A 64 1.12 4.88 -13.63
N LYS A 65 -0.03 4.61 -13.00
CA LYS A 65 -1.34 4.50 -13.67
C LYS A 65 -2.30 5.51 -13.08
N ARG A 66 -3.07 6.18 -13.95
CA ARG A 66 -4.23 6.98 -13.55
C ARG A 66 -5.49 6.16 -13.82
N SER A 67 -6.36 6.02 -12.82
CA SER A 67 -7.63 5.30 -12.99
C SER A 67 -8.69 5.85 -12.05
N THR A 68 -9.96 5.62 -12.35
CA THR A 68 -11.08 5.88 -11.43
C THR A 68 -11.30 4.74 -10.44
N ASP A 69 -10.79 3.55 -10.74
CA ASP A 69 -10.86 2.36 -9.89
C ASP A 69 -9.49 1.68 -9.85
N SER A 70 -8.91 1.58 -8.66
CA SER A 70 -7.57 1.03 -8.44
C SER A 70 -7.54 -0.48 -8.68
N VAL A 71 -8.59 -1.20 -8.27
CA VAL A 71 -8.68 -2.66 -8.39
C VAL A 71 -8.69 -3.11 -9.85
N SER A 72 -9.46 -2.44 -10.72
CA SER A 72 -9.42 -2.69 -12.17
C SER A 72 -8.04 -2.44 -12.76
N SER A 73 -7.35 -1.37 -12.36
CA SER A 73 -5.97 -1.13 -12.79
C SER A 73 -5.00 -2.21 -12.35
N LEU A 74 -5.15 -2.75 -11.13
CA LEU A 74 -4.36 -3.88 -10.66
C LEU A 74 -4.61 -5.12 -11.51
N LEU A 75 -5.87 -5.42 -11.84
CA LEU A 75 -6.22 -6.54 -12.72
C LEU A 75 -5.63 -6.38 -14.12
N ASP A 76 -5.70 -5.20 -14.70
CA ASP A 76 -5.16 -4.92 -16.03
C ASP A 76 -3.63 -5.05 -16.05
N VAL A 77 -2.95 -4.57 -14.99
CA VAL A 77 -1.49 -4.72 -14.85
C VAL A 77 -1.14 -6.19 -14.69
N VAL A 78 -1.83 -6.93 -13.84
CA VAL A 78 -1.61 -8.38 -13.67
C VAL A 78 -1.78 -9.13 -14.98
N LYS A 79 -2.88 -8.89 -15.72
CA LYS A 79 -3.15 -9.55 -17.00
C LYS A 79 -2.12 -9.23 -18.08
N SER A 80 -1.64 -8.00 -18.12
CA SER A 80 -0.65 -7.56 -19.11
C SER A 80 0.79 -7.97 -18.80
N THR A 81 1.10 -8.20 -17.51
CA THR A 81 2.47 -8.54 -17.07
C THR A 81 2.66 -10.02 -16.76
N GLY A 82 1.57 -10.76 -16.52
CA GLY A 82 1.62 -12.14 -16.06
C GLY A 82 2.02 -12.29 -14.60
N ALA A 83 1.92 -11.22 -13.79
CA ALA A 83 2.24 -11.27 -12.37
C ALA A 83 1.28 -12.21 -11.61
N SER A 84 1.83 -13.09 -10.78
CA SER A 84 1.05 -14.05 -9.97
C SER A 84 0.85 -13.61 -8.53
N GLN A 85 1.58 -12.58 -8.09
CA GLN A 85 1.61 -12.11 -6.71
C GLN A 85 1.55 -10.59 -6.64
N ILE A 86 0.82 -10.06 -5.66
CA ILE A 86 0.78 -8.63 -5.33
C ILE A 86 1.16 -8.45 -3.86
N PHE A 87 2.09 -7.53 -3.63
CA PHE A 87 2.59 -7.16 -2.31
C PHE A 87 2.28 -5.67 -2.07
N PHE A 88 1.66 -5.33 -0.95
CA PHE A 88 1.44 -3.94 -0.54
C PHE A 88 1.54 -3.78 0.97
N ASN A 89 1.69 -2.54 1.46
CA ASN A 89 1.74 -2.25 2.89
C ASN A 89 0.37 -1.71 3.38
N HIS A 90 -0.02 -2.06 4.60
CA HIS A 90 -1.32 -1.71 5.18
C HIS A 90 -1.53 -0.19 5.31
N LEU A 91 -2.78 0.22 5.14
CA LEU A 91 -3.27 1.54 5.51
C LEU A 91 -4.54 1.42 6.34
N TYR A 92 -4.64 2.24 7.37
CA TYR A 92 -5.69 2.14 8.40
C TYR A 92 -6.76 3.23 8.29
N ASP A 93 -6.73 4.04 7.22
CA ASP A 93 -7.84 4.96 6.97
C ASP A 93 -9.07 4.21 6.45
N PRO A 94 -10.30 4.69 6.73
CA PRO A 94 -11.52 3.95 6.41
C PRO A 94 -11.67 3.59 4.92
N LEU A 95 -11.24 4.49 4.03
CA LEU A 95 -11.38 4.30 2.58
C LEU A 95 -10.41 3.22 2.08
N SER A 96 -9.17 3.25 2.57
CA SER A 96 -8.15 2.24 2.23
C SER A 96 -8.51 0.88 2.81
N LEU A 97 -9.05 0.79 4.03
CA LEU A 97 -9.48 -0.50 4.58
C LEU A 97 -10.54 -1.19 3.71
N VAL A 98 -11.56 -0.45 3.27
CA VAL A 98 -12.61 -0.97 2.38
C VAL A 98 -12.03 -1.33 1.01
N ARG A 99 -11.18 -0.48 0.44
CA ARG A 99 -10.53 -0.70 -0.85
C ARG A 99 -9.62 -1.92 -0.82
N ASP A 100 -8.77 -2.04 0.19
CA ASP A 100 -7.76 -3.10 0.31
C ASP A 100 -8.44 -4.46 0.52
N HIS A 101 -9.53 -4.51 1.31
CA HIS A 101 -10.34 -5.71 1.44
C HIS A 101 -10.96 -6.10 0.10
N ARG A 102 -11.60 -5.16 -0.62
CA ARG A 102 -12.16 -5.40 -1.95
C ARG A 102 -11.09 -5.83 -2.95
N ALA A 103 -9.91 -5.21 -2.92
CA ALA A 103 -8.80 -5.56 -3.79
C ALA A 103 -8.35 -7.00 -3.53
N LYS A 104 -8.16 -7.37 -2.25
CA LYS A 104 -7.77 -8.73 -1.86
C LYS A 104 -8.79 -9.77 -2.32
N ASP A 105 -10.07 -9.52 -2.12
CA ASP A 105 -11.14 -10.45 -2.53
C ASP A 105 -11.14 -10.65 -4.04
N VAL A 106 -11.13 -9.55 -4.81
CA VAL A 106 -11.19 -9.58 -6.27
C VAL A 106 -9.95 -10.25 -6.87
N LEU A 107 -8.76 -9.93 -6.35
CA LEU A 107 -7.49 -10.49 -6.86
C LEU A 107 -7.36 -11.97 -6.49
N THR A 108 -7.71 -12.35 -5.26
CA THR A 108 -7.66 -13.76 -4.82
C THR A 108 -8.66 -14.61 -5.59
N ALA A 109 -9.86 -14.10 -5.88
CA ALA A 109 -10.85 -14.77 -6.72
C ALA A 109 -10.35 -15.00 -8.16
N GLN A 110 -9.40 -14.21 -8.64
CA GLN A 110 -8.72 -14.37 -9.93
C GLN A 110 -7.45 -15.24 -9.85
N GLY A 111 -7.20 -15.88 -8.69
CA GLY A 111 -6.03 -16.75 -8.48
C GLY A 111 -4.71 -16.02 -8.22
N ILE A 112 -4.77 -14.71 -7.92
CA ILE A 112 -3.59 -13.90 -7.63
C ILE A 112 -3.31 -13.93 -6.13
N ALA A 113 -2.10 -14.29 -5.74
CA ALA A 113 -1.72 -14.34 -4.34
C ALA A 113 -1.42 -12.93 -3.82
N VAL A 114 -2.23 -12.47 -2.87
CA VAL A 114 -2.12 -11.13 -2.27
C VAL A 114 -1.51 -11.22 -0.88
N ARG A 115 -0.45 -10.46 -0.63
CA ARG A 115 0.20 -10.36 0.68
C ARG A 115 0.31 -8.90 1.11
N SER A 116 -0.02 -8.66 2.36
CA SER A 116 -0.01 -7.33 2.96
C SER A 116 0.84 -7.31 4.23
N PHE A 117 1.51 -6.19 4.50
CA PHE A 117 2.50 -6.07 5.58
C PHE A 117 2.32 -4.77 6.36
N ASN A 118 2.68 -4.78 7.64
CA ASN A 118 2.85 -3.56 8.41
C ASN A 118 4.10 -2.82 7.93
N ALA A 119 3.98 -1.53 7.67
CA ALA A 119 5.12 -0.68 7.32
C ALA A 119 5.08 0.70 7.98
N ASP A 120 3.90 1.19 8.33
CA ASP A 120 3.75 2.57 8.84
C ASP A 120 3.48 2.62 10.35
N LEU A 121 3.39 1.46 11.03
CA LEU A 121 3.21 1.36 12.48
C LEU A 121 4.29 0.49 13.12
N LEU A 122 4.63 0.78 14.38
CA LEU A 122 5.50 -0.10 15.19
C LEU A 122 4.81 -1.43 15.52
N TYR A 123 3.53 -1.35 15.86
CA TYR A 123 2.67 -2.48 16.19
C TYR A 123 1.34 -2.32 15.47
N GLU A 124 0.77 -3.45 15.04
CA GLU A 124 -0.56 -3.43 14.45
C GLU A 124 -1.61 -3.02 15.52
N PRO A 125 -2.71 -2.35 15.15
CA PRO A 125 -3.70 -1.89 16.13
C PRO A 125 -4.35 -3.01 16.95
N TRP A 126 -4.37 -4.24 16.42
CA TRP A 126 -4.88 -5.43 17.10
C TRP A 126 -3.84 -6.12 18.00
N GLU A 127 -2.56 -5.72 17.94
CA GLU A 127 -1.50 -6.25 18.80
C GLU A 127 -1.45 -5.53 20.15
N VAL A 128 -1.87 -4.26 20.20
CA VAL A 128 -1.83 -3.40 21.40
C VAL A 128 -3.20 -3.31 22.10
N THR A 129 -3.50 -4.30 22.95
CA THR A 129 -4.71 -4.47 23.77
C THR A 129 -4.40 -4.57 25.28
N ASP A 130 -5.39 -4.42 26.14
CA ASP A 130 -5.23 -4.67 27.57
C ASP A 130 -5.10 -6.18 27.87
N GLU A 131 -4.89 -6.55 29.14
CA GLU A 131 -4.80 -7.96 29.58
C GLU A 131 -6.07 -8.78 29.25
N LEU A 132 -7.21 -8.11 29.04
CA LEU A 132 -8.49 -8.71 28.68
C LEU A 132 -8.75 -8.67 27.16
N GLY A 133 -7.78 -8.25 26.35
CA GLY A 133 -7.88 -8.18 24.89
C GLY A 133 -8.70 -6.99 24.36
N ARG A 134 -9.00 -5.98 25.18
CA ARG A 134 -9.79 -4.81 24.79
C ARG A 134 -8.89 -3.65 24.36
N PRO A 135 -9.34 -2.77 23.45
CA PRO A 135 -8.57 -1.59 23.07
C PRO A 135 -8.52 -0.56 24.20
N PHE A 136 -7.38 0.11 24.35
CA PHE A 136 -7.22 1.21 25.30
C PHE A 136 -8.00 2.45 24.86
N SER A 137 -8.53 3.21 25.83
CA SER A 137 -9.24 4.48 25.60
C SER A 137 -8.42 5.72 25.96
N MET A 138 -7.25 5.56 26.58
CA MET A 138 -6.34 6.64 26.95
C MET A 138 -4.97 6.41 26.32
N PHE A 139 -4.37 7.47 25.76
CA PHE A 139 -3.07 7.40 25.10
C PHE A 139 -1.94 6.89 26.02
N ALA A 140 -1.91 7.32 27.29
CA ALA A 140 -0.85 6.92 28.22
C ALA A 140 -0.83 5.39 28.44
N ALA A 141 -1.99 4.78 28.68
CA ALA A 141 -2.10 3.33 28.88
C ALA A 141 -1.79 2.55 27.58
N PHE A 142 -2.15 3.11 26.43
CA PHE A 142 -1.78 2.55 25.13
C PHE A 142 -0.26 2.56 24.90
N TRP A 143 0.42 3.66 25.24
CA TRP A 143 1.85 3.84 24.97
C TRP A 143 2.76 3.18 26.01
N GLU A 144 2.27 2.95 27.23
CA GLU A 144 3.00 2.29 28.30
C GLU A 144 3.17 0.78 28.07
N ARG A 145 2.27 0.16 27.30
CA ARG A 145 2.32 -1.25 26.96
C ARG A 145 3.30 -1.54 25.82
#